data_AF-A0A8T3PE56-F1
#
_entry.id   AF-A0A8T3PE56-F1
#
_cell.length_a   1.000
_cell.length_b   1.000
_cell.length_c   1.000
_cell.angle_alpha   90.00
_cell.angle_beta   90.00
_cell.angle_gamma   90.00
#
_symmetry.space_group_name_H-M   'P 1'
#
loop_
_entity.id
_entity.type
_entity.pdbx_description
1 polymer ?
#
loop_
_entity_poly.entity_id
_entity_poly.type
_entity_poly.pdbx_seq_one_letter_code
_entity_poly.pdbx_strand_id
1 'polypeptide(L)'
;MIGGRRPLQGRKPGDRRVRVERPHAEYFRYSSAGTLVAKPKAHEPRGPLGLAWRRIKRTLVGRPLATEEEIGERLSKKKALAIFSSDAISSSAYATEEILRVLVLGGIGVLFLSVPLSFGIALLLAIVAFSYRQICIAYPTGGGSYSVAKRNFGRRASLVAASALLIDYTLTVAVSVSSAVEQVISAVPDLAALNVLIGVLAILLITLGNLRGLRESGNIFAVPTYLFVGSALLMIGLGVYRVVVLGESRPPPAMESGADQLLGVAL
;
A
#
# COMPACT_ATOMS: atom_id res chain seq x y z
N MET A 1 5.38 -41.23 -29.36
CA MET A 1 6.01 -40.58 -30.53
C MET A 1 6.85 -39.41 -30.02
N ILE A 2 8.17 -39.49 -30.21
CA ILE A 2 9.19 -38.65 -29.54
C ILE A 2 9.38 -37.36 -30.35
N GLY A 3 9.33 -36.21 -29.66
CA GLY A 3 9.42 -34.86 -30.23
C GLY A 3 10.60 -34.68 -31.20
N GLY A 4 10.27 -34.18 -32.39
CA GLY A 4 11.14 -34.13 -33.56
C GLY A 4 12.41 -33.32 -33.36
N ARG A 5 13.56 -34.02 -33.42
CA ARG A 5 14.87 -33.42 -33.63
C ARG A 5 14.94 -32.94 -35.09
N ARG A 6 14.60 -31.67 -35.37
CA ARG A 6 14.85 -31.08 -36.69
C ARG A 6 16.30 -30.56 -36.75
N PRO A 7 17.17 -31.12 -37.60
CA PRO A 7 18.50 -30.57 -37.81
C PRO A 7 18.39 -29.23 -38.55
N LEU A 8 18.96 -28.17 -37.96
CA LEU A 8 19.21 -26.88 -38.58
C LEU A 8 20.67 -26.85 -39.03
N GLN A 9 20.91 -26.42 -40.28
CA GLN A 9 22.26 -26.29 -40.83
C GLN A 9 22.92 -25.04 -40.25
N GLY A 10 24.06 -25.21 -39.59
CA GLY A 10 24.83 -24.12 -38.99
C GLY A 10 25.53 -23.26 -40.04
N ARG A 11 26.04 -22.09 -39.62
CA ARG A 11 26.71 -21.12 -40.51
C ARG A 11 28.10 -21.56 -41.00
N LYS A 12 28.65 -22.68 -40.53
CA LYS A 12 29.97 -23.19 -40.93
C LYS A 12 29.82 -24.49 -41.73
N PRO A 13 30.69 -24.76 -42.73
CA PRO A 13 30.68 -26.03 -43.46
C PRO A 13 30.84 -27.20 -42.48
N GLY A 14 29.87 -28.12 -42.47
CA GLY A 14 29.86 -29.29 -41.57
C GLY A 14 29.13 -29.12 -40.23
N ASP A 15 28.69 -27.92 -39.87
CA ASP A 15 28.03 -27.67 -38.58
C ASP A 15 26.54 -28.09 -38.63
N ARG A 16 26.18 -29.19 -37.95
CA ARG A 16 24.78 -29.63 -37.80
C ARG A 16 24.30 -29.27 -36.40
N ARG A 17 23.37 -28.33 -36.26
CA ARG A 17 22.74 -27.99 -34.99
C ARG A 17 21.38 -28.65 -34.89
N VAL A 18 21.10 -29.43 -33.85
CA VAL A 18 19.78 -30.00 -33.65
C VAL A 18 18.96 -29.07 -32.77
N ARG A 19 17.80 -28.59 -33.26
CA ARG A 19 16.82 -27.92 -32.40
C ARG A 19 16.20 -28.98 -31.50
N VAL A 20 16.71 -29.11 -30.28
CA VAL A 20 16.16 -30.03 -29.27
C VAL A 20 15.02 -29.31 -28.57
N GLU A 21 13.80 -29.48 -29.09
CA GLU A 21 12.60 -29.11 -28.35
C GLU A 21 12.43 -30.12 -27.22
N ARG A 22 12.49 -29.66 -25.96
CA ARG A 22 12.24 -30.47 -24.77
C ARG A 22 10.83 -30.17 -24.24
N PRO A 23 9.76 -30.70 -24.86
CA PRO A 23 8.38 -30.43 -24.43
C PRO A 23 8.10 -30.90 -22.99
N HIS A 24 8.88 -31.87 -22.48
CA HIS A 24 8.75 -32.44 -21.15
C HIS A 24 9.89 -32.09 -20.19
N ALA A 25 10.56 -30.93 -20.34
CA ALA A 25 11.56 -30.52 -19.34
C ALA A 25 10.90 -30.38 -17.95
N GLU A 26 11.43 -31.08 -16.94
CA GLU A 26 10.79 -31.20 -15.61
C GLU A 26 10.72 -29.85 -14.87
N TYR A 27 11.74 -29.03 -15.07
CA TYR A 27 11.95 -27.79 -14.31
C TYR A 27 11.76 -26.52 -15.12
N PHE A 28 11.72 -26.57 -16.45
CA PHE A 28 11.65 -25.37 -17.30
C PHE A 28 10.68 -25.55 -18.46
N ARG A 29 10.04 -24.46 -18.90
CA ARG A 29 9.23 -24.39 -20.12
C ARG A 29 9.73 -23.24 -21.00
N TYR A 30 9.65 -23.39 -22.32
CA TYR A 30 9.92 -22.29 -23.23
C TYR A 30 8.66 -21.43 -23.37
N SER A 31 8.76 -20.13 -23.09
CA SER A 31 7.63 -19.18 -23.13
C SER A 31 7.65 -18.33 -24.42
N SER A 32 8.83 -17.91 -24.88
CA SER A 32 9.05 -17.13 -26.11
C SER A 32 10.46 -17.37 -26.68
N ALA A 33 10.78 -16.81 -27.86
CA ALA A 33 12.08 -17.00 -28.52
C ALA A 33 13.25 -16.58 -27.60
N GLY A 34 13.99 -17.56 -27.08
CA GLY A 34 15.13 -17.36 -26.17
C GLY A 34 14.81 -17.34 -24.67
N THR A 35 13.54 -17.43 -24.26
CA THR A 35 13.14 -17.30 -22.85
C THR A 35 12.75 -18.65 -22.24
N LEU A 36 13.42 -19.02 -21.15
CA LEU A 36 13.14 -20.20 -20.32
C LEU A 36 12.46 -19.76 -19.02
N VAL A 37 11.32 -20.38 -18.70
CA VAL A 37 10.55 -20.11 -17.48
C VAL A 37 10.61 -21.32 -16.57
N ALA A 38 10.98 -21.10 -15.30
CA ALA A 38 10.99 -22.16 -14.30
C ALA A 38 9.56 -22.66 -14.00
N LYS A 39 9.38 -23.98 -14.01
CA LYS A 39 8.15 -24.64 -13.55
C LYS A 39 8.11 -24.61 -12.02
N PRO A 40 6.92 -24.66 -11.39
CA PRO A 40 6.79 -24.71 -9.92
C PRO A 40 7.60 -25.83 -9.26
N LYS A 41 7.80 -26.95 -9.98
CA LYS A 41 8.65 -28.08 -9.57
C LYS A 41 10.13 -27.71 -9.35
N ALA A 42 10.65 -26.66 -10.00
CA ALA A 42 12.03 -26.21 -9.88
C ALA A 42 12.35 -25.58 -8.52
N HIS A 43 11.33 -25.06 -7.83
CA HIS A 43 11.45 -24.44 -6.53
C HIS A 43 11.07 -25.38 -5.38
N GLU A 44 10.88 -26.67 -5.66
CA GLU A 44 10.58 -27.64 -4.60
C GLU A 44 11.85 -27.93 -3.78
N PRO A 45 11.83 -27.64 -2.47
CA PRO A 45 12.97 -27.91 -1.64
C PRO A 45 13.20 -29.42 -1.56
N ARG A 46 14.46 -29.84 -1.72
CA ARG A 46 14.85 -31.24 -1.64
C ARG A 46 15.22 -31.56 -0.19
N GLY A 47 14.34 -32.28 0.51
CA GLY A 47 14.56 -32.77 1.88
C GLY A 47 13.34 -32.63 2.80
N PRO A 48 13.25 -33.44 3.88
CA PRO A 48 12.10 -33.46 4.77
C PRO A 48 11.88 -32.13 5.52
N LEU A 49 12.96 -31.49 6.00
CA LEU A 49 12.91 -30.17 6.62
C LEU A 49 12.43 -29.08 5.64
N GLY A 50 12.87 -29.14 4.39
CA GLY A 50 12.45 -28.22 3.35
C GLY A 50 10.98 -28.37 2.98
N LEU A 51 10.45 -29.60 2.98
CA LEU A 51 9.03 -29.88 2.74
C LEU A 51 8.16 -29.40 3.91
N ALA A 52 8.60 -29.58 5.16
CA ALA A 52 7.93 -29.05 6.34
C ALA A 52 7.90 -27.50 6.32
N TRP A 53 9.05 -26.87 6.05
CA TRP A 53 9.13 -25.41 5.89
C TRP A 53 8.25 -24.89 4.76
N ARG A 54 8.23 -25.57 3.60
CA ARG A 54 7.33 -25.21 2.50
C ARG A 54 5.87 -25.35 2.89
N ARG A 55 5.50 -26.36 3.68
CA ARG A 55 4.12 -26.59 4.12
C ARG A 55 3.69 -25.48 5.09
N ILE A 56 4.52 -25.14 6.08
CA ILE A 56 4.32 -24.00 7.00
C ILE A 56 4.23 -22.67 6.22
N LYS A 57 5.18 -22.44 5.31
CA LYS A 57 5.18 -21.24 4.46
C LYS A 57 3.94 -21.19 3.57
N ARG A 58 3.48 -22.33 3.03
CA ARG A 58 2.28 -22.39 2.19
C ARG A 58 0.99 -22.19 3.00
N THR A 59 0.93 -22.61 4.26
CA THR A 59 -0.23 -22.36 5.14
C THR A 59 -0.26 -20.92 5.64
N LEU A 60 0.91 -20.30 5.88
CA LEU A 60 0.99 -18.91 6.35
C LEU A 60 0.89 -17.91 5.20
N VAL A 61 1.66 -18.09 4.13
CA VAL A 61 1.89 -17.14 3.01
C VAL A 61 1.14 -17.52 1.73
N GLY A 62 0.55 -18.72 1.64
CA GLY A 62 -0.17 -19.14 0.44
C GLY A 62 0.73 -19.65 -0.70
N ARG A 63 0.18 -19.72 -1.92
CA ARG A 63 0.90 -20.21 -3.10
C ARG A 63 1.76 -19.08 -3.68
N PRO A 64 3.06 -19.31 -3.99
CA PRO A 64 3.88 -18.30 -4.65
C PRO A 64 3.32 -18.00 -6.04
N LEU A 65 3.07 -16.72 -6.31
CA LEU A 65 2.71 -16.22 -7.65
C LEU A 65 3.98 -16.14 -8.51
N ALA A 66 3.90 -16.62 -9.75
CA ALA A 66 4.98 -16.43 -10.70
C ALA A 66 4.95 -14.99 -11.25
N THR A 67 6.11 -14.38 -11.50
CA THR A 67 6.24 -13.00 -12.05
C THR A 67 5.50 -12.82 -13.39
N GLU A 68 5.29 -13.89 -14.15
CA GLU A 68 4.46 -13.86 -15.38
C GLU A 68 2.95 -13.78 -15.08
N GLU A 69 2.47 -14.32 -13.95
CA GLU A 69 1.07 -14.28 -13.53
C GLU A 69 0.69 -12.90 -12.96
N GLU A 70 1.66 -12.20 -12.36
CA GLU A 70 1.52 -10.86 -11.75
C GLU A 70 1.10 -9.78 -12.77
N ILE A 71 1.62 -9.83 -14.01
CA ILE A 71 1.31 -8.87 -15.09
C ILE A 71 -0.15 -9.02 -15.60
N GLY A 72 -0.73 -10.21 -15.44
CA GLY A 72 -2.11 -10.51 -15.82
C GLY A 72 -3.14 -10.16 -14.74
N GLU A 73 -2.72 -9.89 -13.50
CA GLU A 73 -3.60 -9.57 -12.37
C GLU A 73 -4.09 -8.12 -12.38
N ARG A 74 -4.78 -7.72 -13.45
CA ARG A 74 -5.36 -6.37 -13.53
C ARG A 74 -6.59 -6.27 -12.62
N LEU A 75 -6.47 -5.46 -11.56
CA LEU A 75 -7.61 -5.09 -10.71
C LEU A 75 -8.67 -4.33 -11.51
N SER A 76 -9.94 -4.65 -11.28
CA SER A 76 -11.06 -3.86 -11.83
C SER A 76 -10.96 -2.41 -11.32
N LYS A 77 -11.38 -1.42 -12.12
CA LYS A 77 -11.30 0.01 -11.76
C LYS A 77 -11.90 0.33 -10.38
N LYS A 78 -13.00 -0.33 -9.99
CA LYS A 78 -13.64 -0.13 -8.69
C LYS A 78 -12.73 -0.58 -7.53
N LYS A 79 -12.23 -1.81 -7.60
CA LYS A 79 -11.29 -2.35 -6.59
C LYS A 79 -9.97 -1.60 -6.57
N ALA A 80 -9.44 -1.27 -7.75
CA ALA A 80 -8.22 -0.47 -7.88
C ALA A 80 -8.41 0.90 -7.23
N LEU A 81 -9.53 1.58 -7.49
CA LEU A 81 -9.82 2.86 -6.88
C LEU A 81 -9.82 2.74 -5.35
N ALA A 82 -10.59 1.82 -4.77
CA ALA A 82 -10.65 1.66 -3.31
C ALA A 82 -9.28 1.35 -2.70
N ILE A 83 -8.53 0.41 -3.27
CA ILE A 83 -7.24 -0.01 -2.72
C ILE A 83 -6.20 1.11 -2.84
N PHE A 84 -6.09 1.76 -4.00
CA PHE A 84 -5.10 2.82 -4.21
C PHE A 84 -5.51 4.16 -3.58
N SER A 85 -6.81 4.43 -3.39
CA SER A 85 -7.27 5.63 -2.68
C SER A 85 -7.19 5.48 -1.16
N SER A 86 -7.09 4.24 -0.65
CA SER A 86 -7.15 3.97 0.79
C SER A 86 -6.10 4.76 1.57
N ASP A 87 -4.90 4.92 1.03
CA ASP A 87 -3.78 5.64 1.65
C ASP A 87 -4.07 7.15 1.83
N ALA A 88 -4.62 7.78 0.79
CA ALA A 88 -5.03 9.18 0.86
C ALA A 88 -6.25 9.37 1.79
N ILE A 89 -7.17 8.41 1.79
CA ILE A 89 -8.37 8.44 2.64
C ILE A 89 -7.98 8.26 4.11
N SER A 90 -7.12 7.30 4.44
CA SER A 90 -6.65 7.08 5.82
C SER A 90 -5.90 8.29 6.35
N SER A 91 -5.10 8.95 5.50
CA SER A 91 -4.39 10.18 5.88
C SER A 91 -5.33 11.31 6.32
N SER A 92 -6.51 11.42 5.70
CA SER A 92 -7.50 12.43 6.10
C SER A 92 -8.12 12.19 7.47
N ALA A 93 -8.11 10.94 7.96
CA ALA A 93 -8.75 10.57 9.22
C ALA A 93 -7.99 11.11 10.46
N TYR A 94 -6.67 11.28 10.37
CA TYR A 94 -5.84 11.86 11.44
C TYR A 94 -5.37 13.28 11.17
N ALA A 95 -5.48 13.77 9.92
CA ALA A 95 -5.01 15.10 9.54
C ALA A 95 -5.66 16.24 10.33
N THR A 96 -6.96 16.12 10.65
CA THR A 96 -7.69 17.14 11.41
C THR A 96 -7.14 17.29 12.83
N GLU A 97 -6.88 16.17 13.50
CA GLU A 97 -6.33 16.15 14.85
C GLU A 97 -4.90 16.71 14.87
N GLU A 98 -4.06 16.33 13.90
CA GLU A 98 -2.69 16.83 13.80
C GLU A 98 -2.63 18.34 13.55
N ILE A 99 -3.52 18.90 12.72
CA ILE A 99 -3.66 20.36 12.55
C ILE A 99 -3.96 21.03 13.90
N LEU A 100 -4.87 20.46 14.69
CA LEU A 100 -5.24 21.03 15.98
C LEU A 100 -4.11 20.90 17.00
N ARG A 101 -3.44 19.73 17.10
CA ARG A 101 -2.29 19.51 17.99
C ARG A 101 -1.18 20.55 17.75
N VAL A 102 -0.87 20.85 16.49
CA VAL A 102 0.11 21.88 16.14
C VAL A 102 -0.38 23.29 16.47
N LEU A 103 -1.64 23.62 16.17
CA LEU A 103 -2.20 24.95 16.45
C LEU A 103 -2.30 25.25 17.95
N VAL A 104 -2.58 24.24 18.79
CA VAL A 104 -2.64 24.40 20.25
C VAL A 104 -1.32 24.92 20.81
N LEU A 105 -0.16 24.57 20.22
CA LEU A 105 1.15 25.12 20.62
C LEU A 105 1.25 26.64 20.38
N GLY A 106 0.50 27.17 19.42
CA GLY A 106 0.36 28.62 19.18
C GLY A 106 -0.71 29.30 20.04
N GLY A 107 -1.45 28.53 20.85
CA GLY A 107 -2.51 29.01 21.74
C GLY A 107 -3.94 28.86 21.19
N ILE A 108 -4.94 28.95 22.07
CA ILE A 108 -6.37 28.80 21.72
C ILE A 108 -6.81 29.83 20.66
N GLY A 109 -6.19 31.02 20.68
CA GLY A 109 -6.48 32.11 19.76
C GLY A 109 -6.20 31.82 18.29
N VAL A 110 -5.41 30.79 17.94
CA VAL A 110 -5.09 30.45 16.54
C VAL A 110 -5.90 29.27 15.99
N LEU A 111 -6.77 28.63 16.79
CA LEU A 111 -7.54 27.46 16.37
C LEU A 111 -8.49 27.74 15.18
N PHE A 112 -8.93 28.99 15.03
CA PHE A 112 -9.75 29.41 13.87
C PHE A 112 -9.02 29.25 12.53
N LEU A 113 -7.67 29.17 12.54
CA LEU A 113 -6.86 28.92 11.34
C LEU A 113 -6.95 27.48 10.84
N SER A 114 -7.49 26.54 11.61
CA SER A 114 -7.65 25.13 11.21
C SER A 114 -8.40 24.96 9.89
N VAL A 115 -9.50 25.72 9.70
CA VAL A 115 -10.32 25.65 8.49
C VAL A 115 -9.59 26.25 7.28
N PRO A 116 -9.07 27.50 7.32
CA PRO A 116 -8.23 28.03 6.25
C PRO A 116 -7.04 27.15 5.87
N LEU A 117 -6.34 26.56 6.85
CA LEU A 117 -5.23 25.65 6.61
C LEU A 117 -5.69 24.38 5.90
N SER A 118 -6.84 23.82 6.29
CA SER A 118 -7.44 22.66 5.62
C SER A 118 -7.74 22.94 4.14
N PHE A 119 -8.26 24.13 3.81
CA PHE A 119 -8.43 24.56 2.42
C PHE A 119 -7.10 24.69 1.67
N GLY A 120 -6.07 25.25 2.32
CA GLY A 120 -4.73 25.35 1.74
C GLY A 120 -4.12 23.98 1.40
N ILE A 121 -4.25 23.02 2.32
CA ILE A 121 -3.79 21.64 2.11
C ILE A 121 -4.58 20.96 0.98
N ALA A 122 -5.91 21.12 0.96
CA ALA A 122 -6.75 20.58 -0.11
C ALA A 122 -6.36 21.12 -1.50
N LEU A 123 -6.09 22.43 -1.59
CA LEU A 123 -5.62 23.06 -2.82
C LEU A 123 -4.25 22.52 -3.24
N LEU A 124 -3.31 22.38 -2.30
CA LEU A 124 -2.00 21.80 -2.56
C LEU A 124 -2.12 20.37 -3.10
N LEU A 125 -2.97 19.54 -2.48
CA LEU A 125 -3.23 18.17 -2.94
C LEU A 125 -3.84 18.15 -4.35
N ALA A 126 -4.72 19.08 -4.69
CA ALA A 126 -5.28 19.19 -6.03
C ALA A 126 -4.20 19.51 -7.09
N ILE A 127 -3.29 20.43 -6.78
CA ILE A 127 -2.14 20.78 -7.64
C ILE A 127 -1.23 19.56 -7.83
N VAL A 128 -0.88 18.88 -6.73
CA VAL A 128 -0.05 17.67 -6.76
C VAL A 128 -0.71 16.58 -7.59
N ALA A 129 -2.00 16.31 -7.38
CA ALA A 129 -2.75 15.31 -8.14
C ALA A 129 -2.75 15.62 -9.66
N PHE A 130 -2.91 16.89 -10.04
CA PHE A 130 -2.83 17.31 -11.43
C PHE A 130 -1.43 17.12 -12.03
N SER A 131 -0.38 17.46 -11.27
CA SER A 131 1.01 17.23 -11.65
C SER A 131 1.32 15.74 -11.85
N TYR A 132 0.91 14.87 -10.90
CA TYR A 132 1.08 13.43 -11.02
C TYR A 132 0.32 12.83 -12.20
N ARG A 133 -0.87 13.36 -12.53
CA ARG A 133 -1.60 12.96 -13.73
C ARG A 133 -0.78 13.21 -15.00
N GLN A 134 -0.10 14.35 -15.11
CA GLN A 134 0.78 14.64 -16.25
C GLN A 134 1.96 13.67 -16.31
N ILE A 135 2.58 13.37 -15.17
CA ILE A 135 3.68 12.39 -15.08
C ILE A 135 3.22 11.00 -15.55
N CYS A 136 2.06 10.54 -15.10
CA CYS A 136 1.51 9.24 -15.52
C CYS A 136 1.27 9.15 -17.03
N ILE A 137 0.87 10.25 -17.68
CA ILE A 137 0.69 10.31 -19.14
C ILE A 137 2.05 10.34 -19.86
N ALA A 138 3.01 11.12 -19.37
CA ALA A 138 4.34 11.26 -19.97
C ALA A 138 5.22 10.00 -19.80
N TYR A 139 4.99 9.21 -18.75
CA TYR A 139 5.79 8.01 -18.41
C TYR A 139 4.90 6.75 -18.31
N PRO A 140 4.31 6.27 -19.43
CA PRO A 140 3.35 5.15 -19.43
C PRO A 140 3.98 3.80 -19.07
N THR A 141 5.31 3.68 -19.15
CA THR A 141 6.07 2.49 -18.75
C THR A 141 6.09 2.28 -17.23
N GLY A 142 5.61 3.24 -16.44
CA GLY A 142 5.61 3.18 -14.97
C GLY A 142 6.99 3.39 -14.33
N GLY A 143 7.12 2.94 -13.08
CA GLY A 143 8.36 3.01 -12.29
C GLY A 143 8.46 4.18 -11.29
N GLY A 144 7.39 4.96 -11.14
CA GLY A 144 7.24 5.98 -10.10
C GLY A 144 8.30 7.08 -10.13
N SER A 145 8.46 7.78 -9.00
CA SER A 145 9.38 8.90 -8.87
C SER A 145 10.84 8.52 -9.14
N TYR A 146 11.23 7.26 -8.91
CA TYR A 146 12.56 6.75 -9.26
C TYR A 146 12.83 6.77 -10.77
N SER A 147 11.92 6.23 -11.58
CA SER A 147 12.15 6.13 -13.02
C SER A 147 12.17 7.50 -13.68
N VAL A 148 11.31 8.41 -13.21
CA VAL A 148 11.27 9.81 -13.64
C VAL A 148 12.56 10.53 -13.24
N ALA A 149 13.00 10.42 -11.98
CA ALA A 149 14.23 11.06 -11.53
C ALA A 149 15.47 10.55 -12.28
N LYS A 150 15.52 9.24 -12.56
CA LYS A 150 16.63 8.63 -13.30
C LYS A 150 16.74 9.13 -14.73
N ARG A 151 15.62 9.29 -15.42
CA ARG A 151 15.58 9.75 -16.82
C ARG A 151 15.94 11.23 -16.96
N ASN A 152 15.63 12.07 -15.97
CA ASN A 152 15.79 13.53 -16.08
C ASN A 152 17.02 14.07 -15.33
N PHE A 153 17.37 13.48 -14.19
CA PHE A 153 18.40 14.01 -13.27
C PHE A 153 19.55 13.03 -13.01
N GLY A 154 19.51 11.86 -13.65
CA GLY A 154 20.56 10.84 -13.55
C GLY A 154 20.53 10.04 -12.25
N ARG A 155 21.61 9.27 -12.02
CA ARG A 155 21.65 8.22 -11.00
C ARG A 155 21.54 8.76 -9.58
N ARG A 156 22.27 9.82 -9.22
CA ARG A 156 22.31 10.33 -7.84
C ARG A 156 20.93 10.78 -7.35
N ALA A 157 20.25 11.62 -8.13
CA ALA A 157 18.89 12.06 -7.84
C ALA A 157 17.90 10.90 -7.77
N SER A 158 18.02 9.90 -8.65
CA SER A 158 17.17 8.72 -8.60
C SER A 158 17.35 7.90 -7.32
N LEU A 159 18.59 7.77 -6.82
CA LEU A 159 18.85 7.04 -5.57
C LEU A 159 18.27 7.79 -4.37
N VAL A 160 18.36 9.13 -4.34
CA VAL A 160 17.71 9.94 -3.31
C VAL A 160 16.19 9.72 -3.34
N ALA A 161 15.58 9.75 -4.53
CA ALA A 161 14.14 9.48 -4.67
C ALA A 161 13.76 8.07 -4.21
N ALA A 162 14.57 7.05 -4.50
CA ALA A 162 14.32 5.69 -4.02
C ALA A 162 14.45 5.57 -2.49
N SER A 163 15.49 6.17 -1.90
CA SER A 163 15.66 6.17 -0.45
C SER A 163 14.52 6.89 0.26
N ALA A 164 14.09 8.04 -0.27
CA ALA A 164 12.96 8.78 0.27
C ALA A 164 11.67 7.95 0.22
N LEU A 165 11.40 7.24 -0.88
CA LEU A 165 10.22 6.36 -0.99
C LEU A 165 10.25 5.19 0.02
N LEU A 166 11.42 4.62 0.31
CA LEU A 166 11.53 3.56 1.32
C LEU A 166 11.23 4.07 2.74
N ILE A 167 11.71 5.27 3.05
CA ILE A 167 11.43 5.93 4.33
C ILE A 167 9.94 6.26 4.41
N ASP A 168 9.39 6.88 3.35
CA ASP A 168 7.98 7.24 3.23
C ASP A 168 7.08 6.03 3.47
N TYR A 169 7.30 4.91 2.78
CA TYR A 169 6.50 3.69 3.00
C TYR A 169 6.61 3.13 4.41
N THR A 170 7.77 3.26 5.06
CA THR A 170 7.93 2.79 6.44
C THR A 170 7.17 3.70 7.42
N LEU A 171 7.28 5.02 7.23
CA LEU A 171 6.60 6.00 8.06
C LEU A 171 5.08 5.96 7.86
N THR A 172 4.60 5.79 6.63
CA THR A 172 3.16 5.67 6.34
C THR A 172 2.54 4.50 7.10
N VAL A 173 3.19 3.34 7.12
CA VAL A 173 2.71 2.18 7.91
C VAL A 173 2.74 2.50 9.40
N ALA A 174 3.82 3.09 9.91
CA ALA A 174 3.97 3.41 11.33
C ALA A 174 2.91 4.42 11.81
N VAL A 175 2.73 5.53 11.09
CA VAL A 175 1.77 6.60 11.43
C VAL A 175 0.34 6.09 11.30
N SER A 176 0.02 5.39 10.21
CA SER A 176 -1.34 4.87 9.98
C SER A 176 -1.76 3.88 11.07
N VAL A 177 -0.87 2.97 11.48
CA VAL A 177 -1.18 2.00 12.53
C VAL A 177 -1.26 2.67 13.90
N SER A 178 -0.37 3.63 14.20
CA SER A 178 -0.42 4.37 15.46
C SER A 178 -1.75 5.12 15.60
N SER A 179 -2.18 5.84 14.56
CA SER A 179 -3.48 6.52 14.56
C SER A 179 -4.67 5.54 14.65
N ALA A 180 -4.60 4.39 13.98
CA ALA A 180 -5.65 3.38 14.08
C ALA A 180 -5.77 2.83 15.51
N VAL A 181 -4.64 2.62 16.20
CA VAL A 181 -4.63 2.19 17.61
C VAL A 181 -5.21 3.26 18.53
N GLU A 182 -4.87 4.55 18.32
CA GLU A 182 -5.46 5.67 19.06
C GLU A 182 -7.00 5.71 18.90
N GLN A 183 -7.52 5.49 17.69
CA GLN A 183 -8.97 5.41 17.44
C GLN A 183 -9.63 4.23 18.17
N VAL A 184 -8.96 3.08 18.26
CA VAL A 184 -9.45 1.91 19.03
C VAL A 184 -9.46 2.20 20.53
N ILE A 185 -8.40 2.81 21.07
CA ILE A 185 -8.30 3.17 22.49
C ILE A 185 -9.34 4.24 22.85
N SER A 186 -9.63 5.17 21.95
CA SER A 186 -10.70 6.16 22.12
C SER A 186 -12.07 5.50 22.32
N ALA A 187 -12.32 4.35 21.68
CA ALA A 187 -13.54 3.57 21.88
C ALA A 187 -13.50 2.67 23.13
N VAL A 188 -12.33 2.17 23.53
CA VAL A 188 -12.13 1.27 24.68
C VAL A 188 -10.87 1.69 25.46
N PRO A 189 -10.99 2.61 26.43
CA PRO A 189 -9.83 3.20 27.14
C PRO A 189 -8.96 2.20 27.90
N ASP A 190 -9.53 1.10 28.39
CA ASP A 190 -8.82 0.04 29.12
C ASP A 190 -7.69 -0.62 28.30
N LEU A 191 -7.72 -0.46 26.96
CA LEU A 191 -6.68 -0.97 26.06
C LEU A 191 -5.44 -0.07 25.97
N ALA A 192 -5.43 1.09 26.63
CA ALA A 192 -4.33 2.06 26.54
C ALA A 192 -2.96 1.46 26.90
N ALA A 193 -2.90 0.60 27.92
CA ALA A 193 -1.66 -0.07 28.34
C ALA A 193 -1.14 -1.09 27.29
N LEU A 194 -1.97 -1.51 26.34
CA LEU A 194 -1.64 -2.48 25.30
C LEU A 194 -1.43 -1.83 23.93
N ASN A 195 -1.35 -0.50 23.85
CA ASN A 195 -1.22 0.25 22.60
C ASN A 195 -0.12 -0.28 21.66
N VAL A 196 1.09 -0.49 22.17
CA VAL A 196 2.23 -1.01 21.39
C VAL A 196 1.97 -2.43 20.92
N LEU A 197 1.41 -3.29 21.78
CA LEU A 197 1.11 -4.68 21.45
C LEU A 197 0.07 -4.76 20.33
N ILE A 198 -1.01 -3.97 20.43
CA ILE A 198 -2.06 -3.90 19.42
C ILE A 198 -1.48 -3.42 18.08
N GLY A 199 -0.63 -2.38 18.10
CA GLY A 199 0.02 -1.87 16.89
C GLY A 199 0.93 -2.90 16.21
N VAL A 200 1.80 -3.57 16.98
CA VAL A 200 2.69 -4.61 16.44
C VAL A 200 1.88 -5.79 15.90
N LEU A 201 0.83 -6.22 16.59
CA LEU A 201 -0.05 -7.29 16.11
C LEU A 201 -0.80 -6.87 14.84
N ALA A 202 -1.26 -5.63 14.74
CA ALA A 202 -1.91 -5.11 13.54
C ALA A 202 -0.94 -5.11 12.34
N ILE A 203 0.29 -4.63 12.50
CA ILE A 203 1.33 -4.67 11.45
C ILE A 203 1.60 -6.12 11.04
N LEU A 204 1.72 -7.05 11.99
CA LEU A 204 1.94 -8.46 11.71
C LEU A 204 0.78 -9.05 10.91
N LEU A 205 -0.47 -8.77 11.30
CA LEU A 205 -1.67 -9.24 10.60
C LEU A 205 -1.74 -8.69 9.17
N ILE A 206 -1.50 -7.40 8.98
CA ILE A 206 -1.48 -6.76 7.66
C ILE A 206 -0.36 -7.37 6.81
N THR A 207 0.82 -7.59 7.40
CA THR A 207 1.96 -8.23 6.72
C THR A 207 1.60 -9.64 6.26
N LEU A 208 1.00 -10.46 7.13
CA LEU A 208 0.54 -11.81 6.78
C LEU A 208 -0.54 -11.78 5.69
N GLY A 209 -1.47 -10.82 5.74
CA GLY A 209 -2.47 -10.60 4.71
C GLY A 209 -1.87 -10.23 3.35
N ASN A 210 -0.90 -9.31 3.34
CA ASN A 210 -0.18 -8.89 2.12
C ASN A 210 0.64 -10.04 1.52
N LEU A 211 1.25 -10.87 2.38
CA LEU A 211 2.01 -12.05 1.95
C LEU A 211 1.12 -13.13 1.32
N ARG A 212 -0.17 -13.25 1.70
CA ARG A 212 -1.12 -14.22 1.13
C ARG A 212 -1.59 -13.91 -0.29
N GLY A 213 -1.39 -12.67 -0.77
CA GLY A 213 -1.64 -12.27 -2.16
C GLY A 213 -2.92 -11.44 -2.37
N LEU A 214 -2.82 -10.48 -3.30
CA LEU A 214 -3.78 -9.38 -3.51
C LEU A 214 -5.15 -9.79 -4.08
N ARG A 215 -5.26 -10.97 -4.72
CA ARG A 215 -6.47 -11.36 -5.46
C ARG A 215 -7.64 -11.81 -4.56
N GLU A 216 -7.36 -12.54 -3.48
CA GLU A 216 -8.36 -12.90 -2.46
C GLU A 216 -8.64 -11.69 -1.54
N SER A 217 -7.59 -10.90 -1.27
CA SER A 217 -7.64 -9.78 -0.34
C SER A 217 -8.29 -8.52 -0.94
N GLY A 218 -8.33 -8.34 -2.25
CA GLY A 218 -8.85 -7.13 -2.88
C GLY A 218 -10.34 -6.84 -2.60
N ASN A 219 -11.16 -7.87 -2.34
CA ASN A 219 -12.53 -7.67 -1.83
C ASN A 219 -12.55 -7.35 -0.34
N ILE A 220 -11.71 -8.05 0.44
CA ILE A 220 -11.59 -7.86 1.90
C ILE A 220 -11.14 -6.43 2.23
N PHE A 221 -10.26 -5.84 1.42
CA PHE A 221 -9.74 -4.49 1.62
C PHE A 221 -10.64 -3.39 1.02
N ALA A 222 -11.42 -3.66 -0.02
CA ALA A 222 -12.28 -2.63 -0.62
C ALA A 222 -13.52 -2.30 0.21
N VAL A 223 -14.08 -3.28 0.94
CA VAL A 223 -15.29 -3.09 1.74
C VAL A 223 -15.09 -2.06 2.86
N PRO A 224 -14.05 -2.13 3.71
CA PRO A 224 -13.79 -1.13 4.75
C PRO A 224 -13.64 0.28 4.19
N THR A 225 -12.94 0.44 3.06
CA THR A 225 -12.74 1.76 2.44
C THR A 225 -14.06 2.40 2.02
N TYR A 226 -14.94 1.64 1.37
CA TYR A 226 -16.24 2.18 0.95
C TYR A 226 -17.19 2.43 2.14
N LEU A 227 -17.14 1.58 3.16
CA LEU A 227 -17.88 1.80 4.40
C LEU A 227 -17.43 3.10 5.08
N PHE A 228 -16.12 3.31 5.20
CA PHE A 228 -15.55 4.54 5.77
C PHE A 228 -16.00 5.78 5.01
N VAL A 229 -15.89 5.78 3.67
CA VAL A 229 -16.34 6.92 2.84
C VAL A 229 -17.83 7.17 3.03
N GLY A 230 -18.65 6.11 3.02
CA GLY A 230 -20.09 6.22 3.26
C GLY A 230 -20.42 6.80 4.64
N SER A 231 -19.79 6.31 5.70
CA SER A 231 -20.00 6.79 7.06
C SER A 231 -19.52 8.22 7.26
N ALA A 232 -18.38 8.58 6.68
CA ALA A 232 -17.84 9.94 6.75
C ALA A 232 -18.77 10.94 6.05
N LEU A 233 -19.24 10.63 4.84
CA LEU A 233 -20.19 11.47 4.12
C LEU A 233 -21.52 11.59 4.86
N LEU A 234 -22.01 10.51 5.47
CA LEU A 234 -23.21 10.53 6.28
C LEU A 234 -23.05 11.42 7.52
N MET A 235 -21.92 11.30 8.23
CA MET A 235 -21.60 12.13 9.38
C MET A 235 -21.58 13.62 9.01
N ILE A 236 -20.90 13.97 7.91
CA ILE A 236 -20.85 15.34 7.40
C ILE A 236 -22.26 15.83 7.04
N GLY A 237 -23.03 15.03 6.29
CA GLY A 237 -24.39 15.39 5.87
C GLY A 237 -25.34 15.63 7.04
N LEU A 238 -25.30 14.76 8.06
CA LEU A 238 -26.08 14.92 9.29
C LEU A 238 -25.61 16.15 10.08
N GLY A 239 -24.31 16.40 10.17
CA GLY A 239 -23.76 17.59 10.82
C GLY A 239 -24.23 18.89 10.16
N VAL A 240 -24.13 18.97 8.83
CA VAL A 240 -24.63 20.13 8.06
C VAL A 240 -26.13 20.30 8.24
N TYR A 241 -26.91 19.22 8.20
CA TYR A 241 -28.36 19.27 8.43
C TYR A 241 -28.70 19.82 9.84
N ARG A 242 -28.02 19.34 10.89
CA ARG A 242 -28.23 19.83 12.25
C ARG A 242 -27.88 21.31 12.41
N VAL A 243 -26.79 21.76 11.80
CA VAL A 243 -26.36 23.17 11.91
C VAL A 243 -27.26 24.10 11.10
N VAL A 244 -27.56 23.74 9.84
CA VAL A 244 -28.26 24.63 8.89
C VAL A 244 -29.77 24.59 9.06
N VAL A 245 -30.35 23.40 9.29
CA VAL A 245 -31.81 23.22 9.34
C VAL A 245 -32.34 23.28 10.76
N LEU A 246 -31.67 22.59 11.71
CA LEU A 246 -32.10 22.57 13.11
C LEU A 246 -31.54 23.74 13.93
N GLY A 247 -30.57 24.49 13.40
CA GLY A 247 -29.93 25.60 14.09
C GLY A 247 -29.10 25.18 15.31
N GLU A 248 -28.73 23.90 15.42
CA GLU A 248 -27.91 23.42 16.54
C GLU A 248 -26.48 23.97 16.42
N SER A 249 -26.11 24.89 17.31
CA SER A 249 -24.72 25.28 17.54
C SER A 249 -24.23 24.60 18.81
N ARG A 250 -23.52 23.47 18.65
CA ARG A 250 -22.72 22.95 19.76
C ARG A 250 -21.43 23.76 19.80
N PRO A 251 -21.15 24.51 20.90
CA PRO A 251 -19.82 25.06 21.07
C PRO A 251 -18.81 23.88 21.01
N PRO A 252 -17.62 24.09 20.44
CA PRO A 252 -16.59 23.05 20.42
C PRO A 252 -16.43 22.54 21.87
N PRO A 253 -16.35 21.20 22.08
CA PRO A 253 -16.16 20.66 23.41
C PRO A 253 -14.98 21.38 24.06
N ALA A 254 -15.15 21.83 25.30
CA ALA A 254 -14.06 22.39 26.08
C ALA A 254 -12.99 21.31 26.15
N MET A 255 -11.88 21.50 25.43
CA MET A 255 -10.75 20.60 25.57
C MET A 255 -10.25 20.76 27.00
N GLU A 256 -10.35 19.71 27.81
CA GLU A 256 -9.49 19.58 28.98
C GLU A 256 -8.07 19.88 28.50
N SER A 257 -7.38 20.78 29.21
CA SER A 257 -6.09 21.31 28.79
C SER A 257 -5.16 20.15 28.41
N GLY A 258 -4.86 20.02 27.12
CA GLY A 258 -3.89 19.06 26.60
C GLY A 258 -2.47 19.27 27.15
N ALA A 259 -2.27 20.16 28.13
CA ALA A 259 -1.09 20.18 28.97
C ALA A 259 -0.81 18.81 29.61
N ASP A 260 -1.85 18.08 30.01
CA ASP A 260 -1.68 16.77 30.66
C ASP A 260 -1.32 15.67 29.65
N GLN A 261 -1.81 15.77 28.41
CA GLN A 261 -1.46 14.84 27.33
C GLN A 261 -0.12 15.16 26.64
N LEU A 262 0.26 16.44 26.56
CA LEU A 262 1.54 16.88 25.97
C LEU A 262 2.73 16.70 26.93
N LEU A 263 2.50 16.69 28.25
CA LEU A 263 3.58 16.52 29.23
C LEU A 263 4.00 15.06 29.44
N GLY A 264 3.21 14.06 29.02
CA GLY A 264 3.62 12.65 29.16
C GLY A 264 4.03 12.24 30.58
N VAL A 265 3.58 12.97 31.61
CA VAL A 265 3.79 12.63 33.02
C VAL A 265 2.51 12.04 33.55
N ALA A 266 2.27 10.77 33.21
CA ALA A 266 1.64 9.86 34.13
C ALA A 266 2.75 9.32 35.04
N LEU A 267 2.94 10.00 36.18
CA LEU A 267 3.32 9.32 37.42
C LEU A 267 2.03 8.85 38.09
#